data_AF-F6WLQ4-F1
#
_entry.id   AF-F6WLQ4-F1
#
_cell.length_a   1.000
_cell.length_b   1.000
_cell.length_c   1.000
_cell.angle_alpha   90.00
_cell.angle_beta   90.00
_cell.angle_gamma   90.00
#
_symmetry.space_group_name_H-M   'P 1'
#
loop_
_entity.id
_entity.type
_entity.pdbx_description
1 polymer ?
#
loop_
_entity_poly.entity_id
_entity_poly.type
_entity_poly.pdbx_seq_one_letter_code
_entity_poly.pdbx_strand_id
1 'polypeptide(L)'
;MHQISTTPRNRSRDLALTEMTRRKQKRGREKAKVEDENCMENVMLEYAALDRELNQYIWAVEGTVNQLKRDCPETIPDLQSMVQEKLSTVQRKNCDANLQKNEKFMQFKEQLRNLKQQYGLQEDSAVGETEDQDDDMIVTQSQTNSICPITQLEMKNPVKNKVCGHYYEEEAIKKMIQSKQKRKKKACCPKIGCSHSDVKLSDLVPTPAFKRAMESSNKRMSDSQSK
;
A
#
# COMPACT_ATOMS: atom_id res chain seq x y z
N MET A 1 39.16 -47.72 16.42
CA MET A 1 37.76 -47.24 16.44
C MET A 1 37.68 -45.99 17.29
N HIS A 2 37.60 -44.80 16.69
CA HIS A 2 37.46 -43.54 17.43
C HIS A 2 36.03 -43.02 17.23
N GLN A 3 35.18 -43.18 18.25
CA GLN A 3 33.85 -42.58 18.27
C GLN A 3 33.95 -41.18 18.88
N ILE A 4 33.73 -40.15 18.08
CA ILE A 4 33.63 -38.76 18.56
C ILE A 4 32.25 -38.59 19.17
N SER A 5 32.18 -38.61 20.50
CA SER A 5 30.99 -38.29 21.29
C SER A 5 30.67 -36.81 21.15
N THR A 6 29.76 -36.47 20.24
CA THR A 6 29.15 -35.13 20.20
C THR A 6 28.08 -35.06 21.27
N THR A 7 28.37 -34.36 22.37
CA THR A 7 27.47 -34.20 23.51
C THR A 7 26.22 -33.37 23.16
N PRO A 8 25.04 -33.69 23.72
CA PRO A 8 23.76 -33.04 23.41
C PRO A 8 23.65 -31.56 23.84
N ARG A 9 24.67 -31.02 24.52
CA ARG A 9 24.67 -29.66 25.10
C ARG A 9 24.87 -28.54 24.08
N ASN A 10 25.51 -28.83 22.93
CA ASN A 10 25.78 -27.83 21.89
C ASN A 10 24.55 -27.50 21.03
N ARG A 11 23.68 -28.49 20.79
CA ARG A 11 22.50 -28.32 19.91
C ARG A 11 21.47 -27.32 20.46
N SER A 12 21.29 -27.28 21.78
CA SER A 12 20.36 -26.34 22.45
C SER A 12 20.87 -24.89 22.40
N ARG A 13 22.18 -24.68 22.47
CA ARG A 13 22.79 -23.35 22.38
C ARG A 13 22.70 -22.77 20.97
N ASP A 14 22.92 -23.60 19.95
CA ASP A 14 22.80 -23.18 18.54
C ASP A 14 21.37 -22.86 18.13
N LEU A 15 20.38 -23.61 18.64
CA LEU A 15 18.96 -23.32 18.46
C LEU A 15 18.58 -21.96 19.09
N ALA A 16 19.03 -21.70 20.32
CA ALA A 16 18.80 -20.43 21.01
C ALA A 16 19.45 -19.24 20.28
N LEU A 17 20.68 -19.40 19.77
CA LEU A 17 21.36 -18.35 18.98
C LEU A 17 20.61 -18.05 17.67
N THR A 18 20.12 -19.09 17.00
CA THR A 18 19.35 -19.00 15.75
C THR A 18 17.99 -18.33 15.96
N GLU A 19 17.36 -18.55 17.12
CA GLU A 19 16.09 -17.91 17.45
C GLU A 19 16.28 -16.43 17.82
N MET A 20 17.37 -16.10 18.54
CA MET A 20 17.74 -14.71 18.85
C MET A 20 18.05 -13.89 17.59
N THR A 21 18.75 -14.47 16.60
CA THR A 21 19.02 -13.79 15.32
C THR A 21 17.75 -13.59 14.50
N ARG A 22 16.85 -14.59 14.43
CA ARG A 22 15.52 -14.45 13.80
C ARG A 22 14.68 -13.35 14.46
N ARG A 23 14.66 -13.25 15.80
CA ARG A 23 13.94 -12.19 16.53
C ARG A 23 14.54 -10.80 16.26
N LYS A 24 15.87 -10.67 16.24
CA LYS A 24 16.53 -9.40 15.86
C LYS A 24 16.23 -8.98 14.42
N GLN A 25 16.22 -9.93 13.48
CA GLN A 25 15.92 -9.65 12.07
C GLN A 25 14.44 -9.30 11.85
N LYS A 26 13.50 -9.97 12.54
CA LYS A 26 12.07 -9.62 12.53
C LYS A 26 11.86 -8.21 13.06
N ARG A 27 12.46 -7.87 14.20
CA ARG A 27 12.42 -6.52 14.79
C ARG A 27 13.03 -5.45 13.88
N GLY A 28 14.14 -5.76 13.20
CA GLY A 28 14.75 -4.83 12.24
C GLY A 28 13.88 -4.57 11.02
N ARG A 29 13.22 -5.61 10.49
CA ARG A 29 12.30 -5.50 9.34
C ARG A 29 11.01 -4.76 9.69
N GLU A 30 10.53 -4.92 10.93
CA GLU A 30 9.36 -4.23 11.46
C GLU A 30 9.65 -2.75 11.72
N LYS A 31 10.83 -2.43 12.29
CA LYS A 31 11.30 -1.04 12.42
C LYS A 31 11.39 -0.33 11.08
N ALA A 32 12.02 -0.94 10.07
CA ALA A 32 12.13 -0.34 8.74
C ALA A 32 10.77 -0.09 8.06
N LYS A 33 9.76 -0.92 8.36
CA LYS A 33 8.40 -0.74 7.82
C LYS A 33 7.64 0.39 8.53
N VAL A 34 7.80 0.50 9.85
CA VAL A 34 7.24 1.60 10.64
C VAL A 34 7.89 2.94 10.25
N GLU A 35 9.20 2.94 9.95
CA GLU A 35 9.92 4.13 9.47
C GLU A 35 9.42 4.61 8.10
N ASP A 36 9.14 3.70 7.16
CA ASP A 36 8.61 4.02 5.82
C ASP A 36 7.14 4.54 5.87
N GLU A 37 6.28 3.92 6.70
CA GLU A 37 4.91 4.40 6.93
C GLU A 37 4.90 5.81 7.57
N ASN A 38 5.81 6.06 8.51
CA ASN A 38 5.96 7.36 9.18
C ASN A 38 6.49 8.44 8.22
N CYS A 39 7.34 8.06 7.25
CA CYS A 39 7.84 8.97 6.21
C CYS A 39 6.69 9.50 5.33
N MET A 40 5.82 8.61 4.84
CA MET A 40 4.69 9.03 4.01
C MET A 40 3.63 9.81 4.81
N GLU A 41 3.41 9.46 6.08
CA GLU A 41 2.51 10.22 6.95
C GLU A 41 2.97 11.68 7.10
N ASN A 42 4.27 11.91 7.28
CA ASN A 42 4.84 13.26 7.36
C ASN A 42 4.66 14.05 6.06
N VAL A 43 4.94 13.44 4.91
CA VAL A 43 4.76 14.09 3.60
C VAL A 43 3.29 14.50 3.38
N MET A 44 2.34 13.68 3.82
CA MET A 44 0.92 14.01 3.70
C MET A 44 0.51 15.15 4.65
N LEU A 45 1.14 15.28 5.82
CA LEU A 45 0.91 16.42 6.72
C LEU A 45 1.52 17.71 6.16
N GLU A 46 2.72 17.65 5.59
CA GLU A 46 3.35 18.78 4.89
C GLU A 46 2.49 19.26 3.73
N TYR A 47 1.94 18.32 2.95
CA TYR A 47 0.99 18.64 1.89
C TYR A 47 -0.25 19.37 2.43
N ALA A 48 -0.84 18.90 3.53
CA ALA A 48 -2.00 19.55 4.13
C ALA A 48 -1.67 20.96 4.68
N ALA A 49 -0.46 21.17 5.20
CA ALA A 49 0.01 22.48 5.63
C ALA A 49 0.17 23.44 4.46
N LEU A 50 0.79 22.97 3.36
CA LEU A 50 0.97 23.77 2.14
C LEU A 50 -0.37 24.10 1.46
N ASP A 51 -1.31 23.17 1.42
CA ASP A 51 -2.67 23.40 0.91
C ASP A 51 -3.39 24.50 1.71
N ARG A 52 -3.25 24.50 3.04
CA ARG A 52 -3.75 25.60 3.90
C ARG A 52 -3.09 26.92 3.54
N GLU A 53 -1.77 26.98 3.45
CA GLU A 53 -1.03 28.21 3.13
C GLU A 53 -1.44 28.79 1.77
N LEU A 54 -1.57 27.93 0.76
CA LEU A 54 -2.01 28.32 -0.57
C LEU A 54 -3.42 28.94 -0.52
N ASN A 55 -4.35 28.30 0.18
CA ASN A 55 -5.72 28.81 0.32
C ASN A 55 -5.76 30.15 1.06
N GLN A 56 -4.90 30.35 2.06
CA GLN A 56 -4.78 31.63 2.78
C GLN A 56 -4.25 32.73 1.88
N TYR A 57 -3.28 32.40 1.02
CA TYR A 57 -2.75 33.33 0.03
C TYR A 57 -3.82 33.76 -0.97
N ILE A 58 -4.58 32.80 -1.52
CA ILE A 58 -5.70 33.10 -2.42
C ILE A 58 -6.69 34.03 -1.74
N TRP A 59 -7.13 33.70 -0.52
CA TRP A 59 -8.05 34.53 0.24
C TRP A 59 -7.54 35.97 0.45
N ALA A 60 -6.26 36.13 0.79
CA ALA A 60 -5.67 37.45 1.02
C ALA A 60 -5.62 38.28 -0.26
N VAL A 61 -5.22 37.68 -1.39
CA VAL A 61 -5.17 38.34 -2.69
C VAL A 61 -6.57 38.73 -3.15
N GLU A 62 -7.52 37.79 -3.14
CA GLU A 62 -8.92 38.07 -3.51
C GLU A 62 -9.55 39.13 -2.59
N GLY A 63 -9.26 39.06 -1.29
CA GLY A 63 -9.69 40.04 -0.31
C GLY A 63 -9.18 41.45 -0.61
N THR A 64 -7.90 41.58 -0.98
CA THR A 64 -7.30 42.86 -1.39
C THR A 64 -7.91 43.37 -2.70
N VAL A 65 -8.04 42.51 -3.71
CA VAL A 65 -8.65 42.88 -5.00
C VAL A 65 -10.10 43.34 -4.81
N ASN A 66 -10.88 42.61 -4.01
CA ASN A 66 -12.28 42.97 -3.72
C ASN A 66 -12.39 44.28 -2.93
N GLN A 67 -11.43 44.56 -2.05
CA GLN A 67 -11.36 45.84 -1.35
C GLN A 67 -11.09 46.99 -2.31
N LEU A 68 -10.11 46.85 -3.21
CA LEU A 68 -9.79 47.88 -4.22
C LEU A 68 -10.95 48.16 -5.18
N LYS A 69 -11.69 47.11 -5.57
CA LYS A 69 -12.90 47.26 -6.40
C LYS A 69 -14.02 48.05 -5.72
N ARG A 70 -14.10 48.01 -4.38
CA ARG A 70 -15.11 48.74 -3.61
C ARG A 70 -14.66 50.16 -3.30
N ASP A 71 -13.42 50.31 -2.86
CA ASP A 71 -12.89 51.57 -2.36
C ASP A 71 -12.49 52.52 -3.51
N CYS A 72 -12.30 51.99 -4.73
CA CYS A 72 -11.91 52.74 -5.94
C CYS A 72 -10.91 53.88 -5.66
N PRO A 73 -9.75 53.57 -5.07
CA PRO A 73 -8.81 54.62 -4.65
C PRO A 73 -8.24 55.36 -5.87
N GLU A 74 -8.10 56.68 -5.74
CA GLU A 74 -7.55 57.56 -6.80
C GLU A 74 -6.08 57.25 -7.12
N THR A 75 -5.34 56.70 -6.16
CA THR A 75 -3.95 56.26 -6.30
C THR A 75 -3.83 54.77 -6.02
N ILE A 76 -2.94 54.10 -6.75
CA ILE A 76 -2.70 52.66 -6.57
C ILE A 76 -1.98 52.46 -5.22
N PRO A 77 -2.59 51.80 -4.23
CA PRO A 77 -1.95 51.54 -2.95
C PRO A 77 -0.95 50.38 -3.06
N ASP A 78 -0.12 50.20 -2.02
CA ASP A 78 0.81 49.08 -1.94
C ASP A 78 0.08 47.74 -1.75
N LEU A 79 -0.20 47.10 -2.86
CA LEU A 79 -0.84 45.78 -2.95
C LEU A 79 -0.08 44.72 -2.15
N GLN A 80 1.26 44.76 -2.16
CA GLN A 80 2.07 43.75 -1.48
C GLN A 80 1.87 43.85 0.04
N SER A 81 1.92 45.06 0.59
CA SER A 81 1.70 45.30 2.02
C SER A 81 0.28 44.92 2.44
N MET A 82 -0.74 45.25 1.64
CA MET A 82 -2.14 44.87 1.94
C MET A 82 -2.35 43.35 1.97
N VAL A 83 -1.77 42.62 1.02
CA VAL A 83 -1.84 41.15 0.99
C VAL A 83 -1.07 40.54 2.17
N GLN A 84 0.12 41.04 2.47
CA GLN A 84 0.91 40.58 3.61
C GLN A 84 0.19 40.79 4.95
N GLU A 85 -0.44 41.95 5.15
CA GLU A 85 -1.23 42.23 6.36
C GLU A 85 -2.39 41.24 6.54
N LYS A 86 -3.16 41.00 5.47
CA LYS A 86 -4.27 40.03 5.47
C LYS A 86 -3.75 38.61 5.74
N LEU A 87 -2.63 38.22 5.13
CA LEU A 87 -1.97 36.94 5.37
C LEU A 87 -1.54 36.76 6.82
N SER A 88 -0.80 37.72 7.39
CA SER A 88 -0.34 37.66 8.78
C SER A 88 -1.50 37.57 9.78
N THR A 89 -2.63 38.23 9.46
CA THR A 89 -3.84 38.18 10.29
C THR A 89 -4.43 36.77 10.37
N VAL A 90 -4.45 36.04 9.24
CA VAL A 90 -4.97 34.68 9.18
C VAL A 90 -3.95 33.68 9.72
N GLN A 91 -2.67 33.84 9.40
CA GLN A 91 -1.60 32.96 9.87
C GLN A 91 -1.48 32.92 11.40
N ARG A 92 -1.72 34.04 12.09
CA ARG A 92 -1.72 34.08 13.56
C ARG A 92 -2.74 33.13 14.21
N LYS A 93 -3.79 32.74 13.47
CA LYS A 93 -4.83 31.81 13.93
C LYS A 93 -4.57 30.37 13.51
N ASN A 94 -3.46 30.09 12.81
CA ASN A 94 -3.13 28.75 12.37
C ASN A 94 -2.87 27.83 13.56
N CYS A 95 -3.42 26.62 13.46
CA CYS A 95 -3.19 25.56 14.42
C CYS A 95 -3.00 24.25 13.65
N ASP A 96 -1.81 23.67 13.78
CA ASP A 96 -1.44 22.44 13.06
C ASP A 96 -2.07 21.19 13.67
N ALA A 97 -2.67 21.30 14.86
CA ALA A 97 -3.37 20.21 15.53
C ALA A 97 -4.55 19.64 14.72
N ASN A 98 -5.08 20.38 13.73
CA ASN A 98 -6.16 19.92 12.85
C ASN A 98 -5.67 19.38 11.49
N LEU A 99 -4.37 19.38 11.21
CA LEU A 99 -3.86 18.85 9.92
C LEU A 99 -4.18 17.36 9.75
N GLN A 100 -4.24 16.61 10.85
CA GLN A 100 -4.64 15.20 10.86
C GLN A 100 -6.11 14.95 10.49
N LYS A 101 -6.95 16.01 10.49
CA LYS A 101 -8.35 15.94 10.06
C LYS A 101 -8.53 16.36 8.60
N ASN A 102 -7.45 16.68 7.89
CA ASN A 102 -7.52 17.00 6.47
C ASN A 102 -8.10 15.78 5.72
N GLU A 103 -9.06 16.03 4.82
CA GLU A 103 -9.77 15.00 4.08
C GLU A 103 -8.80 14.05 3.35
N LYS A 104 -7.78 14.61 2.69
CA LYS A 104 -6.78 13.83 1.93
C LYS A 104 -5.91 12.99 2.85
N PHE A 105 -5.61 13.47 4.05
CA PHE A 105 -4.88 12.72 5.07
C PHE A 105 -5.73 11.56 5.63
N MET A 106 -7.01 11.80 5.91
CA MET A 106 -7.93 10.75 6.35
C MET A 106 -8.13 9.66 5.30
N GLN A 107 -8.28 10.04 4.02
CA GLN A 107 -8.35 9.12 2.90
C GLN A 107 -7.07 8.28 2.78
N PHE A 108 -5.90 8.90 2.94
CA PHE A 108 -4.62 8.19 2.96
C PHE A 108 -4.55 7.16 4.09
N LYS A 109 -4.92 7.53 5.33
CA LYS A 109 -4.94 6.60 6.47
C LYS A 109 -5.93 5.45 6.25
N GLU A 110 -7.08 5.73 5.63
CA GLU A 110 -8.06 4.71 5.27
C GLU A 110 -7.51 3.73 4.21
N GLN A 111 -6.86 4.23 3.17
CA GLN A 111 -6.19 3.40 2.17
C GLN A 111 -5.11 2.51 2.81
N LEU A 112 -4.33 3.02 3.76
CA LEU A 112 -3.37 2.22 4.52
C LEU A 112 -4.05 1.12 5.34
N ARG A 113 -5.16 1.41 6.02
CA ARG A 113 -5.94 0.39 6.76
C ARG A 113 -6.44 -0.70 5.83
N ASN A 114 -7.02 -0.33 4.69
CA ASN A 114 -7.53 -1.28 3.69
C ASN A 114 -6.42 -2.17 3.12
N LEU A 115 -5.25 -1.59 2.86
CA LEU A 115 -4.07 -2.36 2.44
C LEU A 115 -3.64 -3.32 3.54
N LYS A 116 -3.47 -2.86 4.79
CA LYS A 116 -3.07 -3.73 5.93
C LYS A 116 -4.03 -4.91 6.09
N GLN A 117 -5.34 -4.68 5.92
CA GLN A 117 -6.37 -5.72 6.02
C GLN A 117 -6.34 -6.72 4.87
N GLN A 118 -6.11 -6.27 3.62
CA GLN A 118 -5.95 -7.16 2.47
C GLN A 118 -4.73 -8.09 2.57
N TYR A 119 -3.71 -7.71 3.34
CA TYR A 119 -2.45 -8.45 3.50
C TYR A 119 -2.32 -9.20 4.84
N GLY A 120 -3.37 -9.23 5.67
CA GLY A 120 -3.38 -9.99 6.93
C GLY A 120 -2.34 -9.54 7.97
N LEU A 121 -1.96 -8.26 7.94
CA LEU A 121 -0.99 -7.68 8.88
C LEU A 121 -1.77 -7.05 10.04
N GLN A 122 -2.12 -7.86 11.04
CA GLN A 122 -2.72 -7.38 12.29
C GLN A 122 -1.61 -6.79 13.17
N GLU A 123 -1.78 -5.55 13.62
CA GLU A 123 -0.97 -4.96 14.69
C GLU A 123 -1.47 -5.52 16.02
N ASP A 124 -0.63 -6.29 16.72
CA ASP A 124 -0.83 -6.62 18.13
C ASP A 124 -0.69 -5.34 18.96
N SER A 125 -1.78 -4.59 19.09
CA SER A 125 -1.94 -3.61 20.16
C SER A 125 -2.74 -4.26 21.28
N ALA A 126 -2.01 -4.65 22.33
CA ALA A 126 -2.56 -5.19 23.56
C ALA A 126 -3.40 -4.14 24.31
N VAL A 127 -4.60 -4.55 24.76
CA VAL A 127 -5.11 -4.46 26.15
C VAL A 127 -6.57 -4.94 26.15
N GLY A 128 -6.90 -5.90 27.02
CA GLY A 128 -8.27 -6.27 27.36
C GLY A 128 -8.44 -7.77 27.61
N GLU A 129 -8.27 -8.19 28.87
CA GLU A 129 -8.57 -9.52 29.39
C GLU A 129 -10.06 -9.88 29.19
N THR A 130 -10.34 -11.07 28.65
CA THR A 130 -11.27 -12.08 29.21
C THR A 130 -11.26 -13.34 28.33
N GLU A 131 -10.82 -14.44 28.96
CA GLU A 131 -11.39 -15.79 28.94
C GLU A 131 -11.81 -16.46 27.61
N ASP A 132 -11.09 -17.55 27.33
CA ASP A 132 -11.57 -18.84 26.84
C ASP A 132 -12.62 -18.85 25.73
N GLN A 133 -12.16 -19.03 24.49
CA GLN A 133 -12.68 -20.11 23.66
C GLN A 133 -11.66 -20.58 22.63
N ASP A 134 -11.29 -21.85 22.82
CA ASP A 134 -10.54 -22.70 21.91
C ASP A 134 -11.46 -23.04 20.73
N ASP A 135 -11.41 -22.21 19.68
CA ASP A 135 -11.80 -22.63 18.34
C ASP A 135 -10.52 -22.74 17.52
N ASP A 136 -10.13 -23.98 17.20
CA ASP A 136 -9.15 -24.34 16.19
C ASP A 136 -9.58 -23.76 14.82
N MET A 137 -9.41 -22.45 14.64
CA MET A 137 -9.46 -21.85 13.32
C MET A 137 -8.17 -22.22 12.62
N ILE A 138 -8.20 -23.33 11.88
CA ILE A 138 -7.18 -23.63 10.88
C ILE A 138 -7.18 -22.45 9.90
N VAL A 139 -6.25 -21.52 10.11
CA VAL A 139 -5.91 -20.48 9.14
C VAL A 139 -5.29 -21.19 7.96
N THR A 140 -6.13 -21.68 7.05
CA THR A 140 -5.69 -21.98 5.70
C THR A 140 -5.25 -20.65 5.13
N GLN A 141 -3.95 -20.42 5.10
CA GLN A 141 -3.35 -19.38 4.27
C GLN A 141 -4.01 -19.53 2.91
N SER A 142 -4.90 -18.60 2.55
CA SER A 142 -5.56 -18.64 1.26
C SER A 142 -4.45 -18.51 0.23
N GLN A 143 -3.97 -19.65 -0.29
CA GLN A 143 -2.93 -19.69 -1.29
C GLN A 143 -3.54 -19.02 -2.52
N THR A 144 -3.27 -17.73 -2.68
CA THR A 144 -3.61 -17.02 -3.90
C THR A 144 -2.81 -17.69 -4.99
N ASN A 145 -3.47 -18.54 -5.78
CA ASN A 145 -2.83 -19.36 -6.80
C ASN A 145 -1.95 -18.49 -7.71
N SER A 146 -0.63 -18.56 -7.55
CA SER A 146 0.36 -17.85 -8.37
C SER A 146 0.53 -18.47 -9.76
N ILE A 147 -0.17 -19.58 -10.02
CA ILE A 147 -0.11 -20.34 -11.27
C ILE A 147 -1.07 -19.73 -12.29
N CYS A 148 -0.53 -19.35 -13.44
CA CYS A 148 -1.28 -18.80 -14.56
C CYS A 148 -2.17 -19.90 -15.19
N PRO A 149 -3.49 -19.68 -15.37
CA PRO A 149 -4.38 -20.64 -16.03
C PRO A 149 -4.04 -20.95 -17.50
N ILE A 150 -3.22 -20.11 -18.15
CA ILE A 150 -2.85 -20.24 -19.57
C ILE A 150 -1.52 -20.97 -19.72
N THR A 151 -0.49 -20.53 -19.00
CA THR A 151 0.86 -21.11 -19.11
C THR A 151 1.08 -22.27 -18.16
N GLN A 152 0.23 -22.42 -17.13
CA GLN A 152 0.40 -23.38 -16.04
C GLN A 152 1.73 -23.25 -15.30
N LEU A 153 2.40 -22.11 -15.45
CA LEU A 153 3.60 -21.73 -14.75
C LEU A 153 3.30 -20.61 -13.76
N GLU A 154 4.22 -20.40 -12.83
CA GLU A 154 4.18 -19.23 -11.98
C GLU A 154 4.21 -17.94 -12.81
N MET A 155 3.32 -17.02 -12.47
CA MET A 155 3.25 -15.70 -13.11
C MET A 155 4.50 -14.88 -12.78
N LYS A 156 5.07 -14.21 -13.77
CA LYS A 156 6.14 -13.21 -13.62
C LYS A 156 5.58 -11.80 -13.66
N ASN A 157 4.62 -11.56 -14.55
CA ASN A 157 3.92 -10.28 -14.68
C ASN A 157 2.41 -10.52 -14.58
N PRO A 158 1.87 -10.58 -13.35
CA PRO A 158 0.45 -10.82 -13.17
C PRO A 158 -0.38 -9.60 -13.58
N VAL A 159 -1.45 -9.86 -14.34
CA VAL A 159 -2.52 -8.91 -14.65
C VAL A 159 -3.85 -9.47 -14.19
N LYS A 160 -4.72 -8.60 -13.65
CA LYS A 160 -6.06 -8.95 -13.19
C LYS A 160 -7.09 -8.46 -14.20
N ASN A 161 -8.05 -9.31 -14.58
CA ASN A 161 -9.22 -8.85 -15.30
C ASN A 161 -10.19 -8.17 -14.31
N LYS A 162 -10.53 -6.90 -14.53
CA LYS A 162 -11.42 -6.12 -13.66
C LYS A 162 -12.87 -6.61 -13.63
N VAL A 163 -13.31 -7.37 -14.63
CA VAL A 163 -14.68 -7.90 -14.74
C VAL A 163 -14.87 -9.19 -13.95
N CYS A 164 -13.96 -10.16 -14.10
CA CYS A 164 -14.09 -11.47 -13.43
C CYS A 164 -13.12 -11.69 -12.27
N GLY A 165 -12.17 -10.78 -12.04
CA GLY A 165 -11.23 -10.82 -10.92
C GLY A 165 -10.08 -11.83 -11.04
N HIS A 166 -9.99 -12.59 -12.13
CA HIS A 166 -8.95 -13.60 -12.33
C HIS A 166 -7.61 -13.02 -12.79
N TYR A 167 -6.54 -13.70 -12.40
CA TYR A 167 -5.15 -13.33 -12.69
C TYR A 167 -4.55 -14.19 -13.81
N TYR A 168 -3.68 -13.58 -14.61
CA TYR A 168 -2.96 -14.23 -15.70
C TYR A 168 -1.56 -13.66 -15.83
N GLU A 169 -0.68 -14.41 -16.48
CA GLU A 169 0.56 -13.87 -17.04
C GLU A 169 0.23 -12.90 -18.20
N GLU A 170 0.73 -11.68 -18.11
CA GLU A 170 0.46 -10.56 -19.02
C GLU A 170 0.65 -10.95 -20.49
N GLU A 171 1.82 -11.49 -20.83
CA GLU A 171 2.15 -11.83 -22.21
C GLU A 171 1.29 -12.97 -22.75
N ALA A 172 0.88 -13.90 -21.89
CA ALA A 172 0.07 -15.05 -22.27
C ALA A 172 -1.37 -14.63 -22.60
N ILE A 173 -1.98 -13.81 -21.73
CA ILE A 173 -3.36 -13.36 -21.94
C ILE A 173 -3.46 -12.40 -23.13
N LYS A 174 -2.49 -11.50 -23.32
CA LYS A 174 -2.46 -10.58 -24.47
C LYS A 174 -2.40 -11.36 -25.79
N LYS A 175 -1.49 -12.35 -25.89
CA LYS A 175 -1.38 -13.21 -27.08
C LYS A 175 -2.66 -14.00 -27.36
N MET A 176 -3.31 -14.52 -26.31
CA MET A 176 -4.57 -15.25 -26.45
C MET A 176 -5.70 -14.36 -27.00
N ILE A 177 -5.87 -13.15 -26.43
CA ILE A 177 -6.88 -12.19 -26.88
C ILE A 177 -6.64 -11.80 -28.34
N GLN A 178 -5.40 -11.42 -28.69
CA GLN A 178 -5.02 -11.04 -30.05
C GLN A 178 -5.26 -12.17 -31.06
N SER A 179 -4.93 -13.42 -30.70
CA SER A 179 -5.16 -14.59 -31.57
C SER A 179 -6.65 -14.83 -31.85
N LYS A 180 -7.52 -14.65 -30.84
CA LYS A 180 -8.98 -14.76 -31.02
C LYS A 180 -9.55 -13.62 -31.87
N GLN A 181 -9.09 -12.39 -31.63
CA GLN A 181 -9.51 -11.22 -32.40
C GLN A 181 -9.15 -11.35 -33.89
N LYS A 182 -7.95 -11.87 -34.22
CA LYS A 182 -7.56 -12.18 -35.61
C LYS A 182 -8.52 -13.16 -36.29
N ARG A 183 -9.11 -14.08 -35.54
CA ARG A 183 -10.11 -15.05 -36.02
C ARG A 183 -11.56 -14.52 -35.94
N LYS A 184 -11.75 -13.23 -35.66
CA LYS A 184 -13.05 -12.57 -35.43
C LYS A 184 -13.89 -13.26 -34.33
N LYS A 185 -13.24 -13.84 -33.31
CA LYS A 185 -13.88 -14.50 -32.17
C LYS A 185 -13.61 -13.73 -30.88
N LYS A 186 -14.55 -13.78 -29.95
CA LYS A 186 -14.36 -13.26 -28.59
C LYS A 186 -13.42 -14.16 -27.79
N ALA A 187 -12.64 -13.58 -26.91
CA ALA A 187 -11.76 -14.30 -26.01
C ALA A 187 -12.49 -14.59 -24.70
N CYS A 188 -12.64 -15.87 -24.34
CA CYS A 188 -13.23 -16.25 -23.05
C CYS A 188 -12.18 -16.25 -21.93
N CYS A 189 -12.65 -16.11 -20.70
CA CYS A 189 -11.83 -16.27 -19.51
C CYS A 189 -11.23 -17.70 -19.47
N PRO A 190 -9.89 -17.83 -19.37
CA PRO A 190 -9.22 -19.14 -19.29
C PRO A 190 -9.42 -19.87 -17.95
N LYS A 191 -9.93 -19.19 -16.92
CA LYS A 191 -10.19 -19.84 -15.64
C LYS A 191 -11.38 -20.78 -15.80
N ILE A 192 -11.15 -22.05 -15.48
CA ILE A 192 -12.17 -23.09 -15.48
C ILE A 192 -13.36 -22.64 -14.61
N GLY A 193 -14.57 -22.79 -15.15
CA GLY A 193 -15.81 -22.42 -14.46
C GLY A 193 -16.17 -20.92 -14.51
N CYS A 194 -15.36 -20.07 -15.13
CA CYS A 194 -15.72 -18.66 -15.28
C CYS A 194 -16.66 -18.45 -16.47
N SER A 195 -17.78 -17.76 -16.23
CA SER A 195 -18.79 -17.44 -17.26
C SER A 195 -18.43 -16.23 -18.13
N HIS A 196 -17.36 -15.51 -17.83
CA HIS A 196 -16.98 -14.31 -18.57
C HIS A 196 -16.36 -14.66 -19.93
N SER A 197 -17.09 -14.36 -21.02
CA SER A 197 -16.75 -14.81 -22.38
C SER A 197 -16.25 -13.70 -23.34
N ASP A 198 -16.05 -12.48 -22.86
CA ASP A 198 -15.64 -11.31 -23.66
C ASP A 198 -14.50 -10.52 -23.00
N VAL A 199 -13.35 -11.20 -22.81
CA VAL A 199 -12.15 -10.61 -22.23
C VAL A 199 -11.48 -9.67 -23.23
N LYS A 200 -11.29 -8.39 -22.84
CA LYS A 200 -10.60 -7.39 -23.66
C LYS A 200 -9.27 -6.97 -23.04
N LEU A 201 -8.38 -6.43 -23.86
CA LEU A 201 -7.10 -5.86 -23.41
C LEU A 201 -7.31 -4.71 -22.41
N SER A 202 -8.36 -3.90 -22.61
CA SER A 202 -8.75 -2.80 -21.72
C SER A 202 -9.25 -3.23 -20.34
N ASP A 203 -9.54 -4.52 -20.16
CA ASP A 203 -10.02 -5.07 -18.89
C ASP A 203 -8.87 -5.58 -18.02
N LEU A 204 -7.66 -5.69 -18.59
CA LEU A 204 -6.47 -6.16 -17.91
C LEU A 204 -5.80 -5.00 -17.17
N VAL A 205 -5.70 -5.15 -15.86
CA VAL A 205 -5.08 -4.18 -14.96
C VAL A 205 -3.80 -4.81 -14.39
N PRO A 206 -2.62 -4.20 -14.55
CA PRO A 206 -1.40 -4.65 -13.90
C PRO A 206 -1.57 -4.71 -12.38
N THR A 207 -1.01 -5.75 -11.74
CA THR A 207 -1.08 -5.90 -10.28
C THR A 207 0.31 -5.96 -9.63
N PRO A 208 1.04 -4.82 -9.56
CA PRO A 208 2.37 -4.76 -8.94
C PRO A 208 2.39 -5.25 -7.49
N ALA A 209 1.31 -4.99 -6.76
CA ALA A 209 1.19 -5.41 -5.37
C ALA A 209 1.08 -6.95 -5.23
N PHE A 210 0.41 -7.62 -6.17
CA PHE A 210 0.35 -9.09 -6.23
C PHE A 210 1.70 -9.69 -6.65
N LYS A 211 2.39 -9.07 -7.62
CA LYS A 211 3.75 -9.46 -8.02
C LYS A 211 4.72 -9.44 -6.84
N ARG A 212 4.76 -8.34 -6.08
CA ARG A 212 5.59 -8.22 -4.86
C ARG A 212 5.23 -9.27 -3.81
N ALA A 213 3.95 -9.57 -3.63
CA ALA A 213 3.50 -10.59 -2.68
C ALA A 213 4.03 -11.99 -3.06
N MET A 214 3.93 -12.38 -4.34
CA MET A 214 4.46 -13.66 -4.84
C MET A 214 5.98 -13.76 -4.65
N GLU A 215 6.73 -12.73 -5.06
CA GLU A 215 8.19 -12.67 -4.87
C GLU A 215 8.59 -12.78 -3.39
N SER A 216 7.80 -12.17 -2.50
CA SER A 216 8.04 -12.23 -1.06
C SER A 216 7.76 -13.60 -0.43
N SER A 217 6.84 -14.37 -1.02
CA SER A 217 6.52 -15.74 -0.62
C SER A 217 7.59 -16.72 -1.11
N ASN A 218 8.06 -16.57 -2.35
CA ASN A 218 9.14 -17.41 -2.90
C ASN A 218 10.43 -17.29 -2.10
N LYS A 219 10.77 -16.07 -1.64
CA LYS A 219 11.94 -15.87 -0.77
C LYS A 219 11.83 -16.64 0.55
N ARG A 220 10.63 -16.78 1.12
CA ARG A 220 10.42 -17.52 2.38
C ARG A 220 10.53 -19.03 2.16
N MET A 221 10.12 -19.52 0.99
CA MET A 221 10.19 -20.94 0.63
C MET A 221 11.64 -21.38 0.31
N SER A 222 12.42 -20.55 -0.40
CA SER A 222 13.83 -20.84 -0.68
C SER A 222 14.67 -20.91 0.60
N ASP A 223 14.41 -20.02 1.56
CA ASP A 223 15.12 -20.00 2.86
C ASP A 223 14.76 -21.22 3.74
N SER A 224 13.67 -21.92 3.44
CA SER A 224 13.21 -23.11 4.18
C SER A 224 13.75 -24.43 3.61
N GLN A 225 14.26 -24.43 2.37
CA GLN A 225 14.87 -25.61 1.74
C GLN A 225 16.40 -25.64 1.85
N SER A 226 17.04 -24.55 2.32
CA SER A 226 18.49 -24.47 2.54
C SER A 226 18.90 -24.70 4.01
N LYS A 227 18.09 -25.43 4.78
CA LYS A 227 18.36 -25.76 6.19
C LYS A 227 18.26 -27.25 6.47
#